data_AF-A0A1J5FEY7-F1
#
_entry.id   AF-A0A1J5FEY7-F1
#
_cell.length_a   1.000
_cell.length_b   1.000
_cell.length_c   1.000
_cell.angle_alpha   90.00
_cell.angle_beta   90.00
_cell.angle_gamma   90.00
#
_symmetry.space_group_name_H-M   'P 1'
#
loop_
_entity.id
_entity.type
_entity.pdbx_description
1 polymer ?
#
loop_
_entity_poly.entity_id
_entity_poly.type
_entity_poly.pdbx_seq_one_letter_code
_entity_poly.pdbx_strand_id
1 'polypeptide(L)'
;MQSISIYEGDGVYDYLSKHGLLKQYRKTKRMLMTGNNTGAKFHKKQPKHLDVYYFRINKKYRAIGKFDNDGDFRVGEIDDHQ
;
A
#
# COMPACT_ATOMS: atom_id res chain seq x y z
N MET A 1 6.16 19.07 -1.89
CA MET A 1 5.39 17.80 -1.95
C MET A 1 5.73 17.01 -0.70
N GLN A 2 4.75 16.61 0.11
CA GLN A 2 5.00 15.79 1.29
C GLN A 2 5.35 14.37 0.83
N SER A 3 6.54 13.91 1.17
CA SER A 3 7.00 12.53 1.02
C SER A 3 6.39 11.69 2.13
N ILE A 4 5.55 10.71 1.78
CA ILE A 4 4.98 9.76 2.74
C ILE A 4 5.97 8.62 3.01
N SER A 5 6.15 8.24 4.28
CA SER A 5 6.83 6.99 4.61
C SER A 5 5.83 5.83 4.55
N ILE A 6 6.29 4.65 4.14
CA ILE A 6 5.46 3.44 4.06
C ILE A 6 6.16 2.33 4.83
N TYR A 7 5.44 1.69 5.74
CA TYR A 7 5.92 0.56 6.53
C TYR A 7 4.99 -0.64 6.40
N GLU A 8 5.59 -1.81 6.35
CA GLU A 8 4.92 -3.10 6.30
C GLU A 8 4.72 -3.64 7.72
N GLY A 9 3.49 -4.02 8.05
CA GLY A 9 3.18 -4.75 9.28
C GLY A 9 3.63 -6.21 9.22
N ASP A 10 3.46 -6.92 10.34
CA ASP A 10 3.90 -8.29 10.49
C ASP A 10 3.27 -9.22 9.44
N GLY A 11 4.08 -10.10 8.83
CA GLY A 11 3.66 -11.08 7.83
C GLY A 11 3.42 -10.52 6.41
N VAL A 12 3.33 -9.21 6.22
CA VAL A 12 3.17 -8.59 4.89
C VAL A 12 4.37 -8.90 4.00
N TYR A 13 5.59 -8.78 4.53
CA TYR A 13 6.81 -9.08 3.78
C TYR A 13 6.83 -10.54 3.32
N ASP A 14 6.51 -11.48 4.22
CA ASP A 14 6.49 -12.91 3.91
C ASP A 14 5.42 -13.23 2.86
N TYR A 15 4.24 -12.62 2.96
CA TYR A 15 3.19 -12.78 1.96
C TYR A 15 3.67 -12.28 0.59
N LEU A 16 4.24 -11.07 0.53
CA LEU A 16 4.76 -10.51 -0.72
C LEU A 16 5.88 -11.36 -1.32
N SER A 17 6.74 -11.92 -0.47
CA SER A 17 7.84 -12.80 -0.87
C SER A 17 7.32 -14.11 -1.47
N LYS A 18 6.43 -14.80 -0.74
CA LYS A 18 5.81 -16.07 -1.16
C LYS A 18 5.08 -15.98 -2.49
N HIS A 19 4.50 -14.82 -2.79
CA HIS A 19 3.73 -14.59 -4.03
C HIS A 19 4.53 -13.88 -5.13
N GLY A 20 5.84 -13.64 -4.95
CA GLY A 20 6.69 -12.99 -5.95
C GLY A 20 6.32 -11.51 -6.22
N LEU A 21 5.65 -10.85 -5.28
CA LEU A 21 5.11 -9.50 -5.43
C LEU A 21 6.10 -8.40 -5.04
N LEU A 22 7.20 -8.73 -4.34
CA LEU A 22 8.15 -7.77 -3.77
C LEU A 22 8.62 -6.71 -4.78
N LYS A 23 8.96 -7.10 -6.01
CA LYS A 23 9.44 -6.16 -7.04
C LYS A 23 8.37 -5.15 -7.44
N GLN A 24 7.15 -5.61 -7.68
CA GLN A 24 6.01 -4.78 -8.07
C GLN A 24 5.62 -3.85 -6.91
N TYR A 25 5.55 -4.41 -5.70
CA TYR A 25 5.26 -3.69 -4.48
C TYR A 25 6.27 -2.56 -4.24
N ARG A 26 7.57 -2.86 -4.26
CA ARG A 26 8.64 -1.86 -4.05
C ARG A 26 8.60 -0.73 -5.10
N LYS A 27 8.26 -1.06 -6.35
CA LYS A 27 8.08 -0.07 -7.41
C LYS A 27 6.94 0.89 -7.07
N THR A 28 5.77 0.36 -6.70
CA THR A 28 4.62 1.20 -6.32
C THR A 28 4.88 1.99 -5.04
N LYS A 29 5.49 1.37 -4.02
CA LYS A 29 5.94 2.04 -2.78
C LYS A 29 6.82 3.26 -3.11
N ARG A 30 7.82 3.09 -3.98
CA ARG A 30 8.67 4.21 -4.41
C ARG A 30 7.89 5.33 -5.10
N MET A 31 6.94 4.98 -5.98
CA MET A 31 6.09 5.97 -6.66
C MET A 31 5.29 6.82 -5.66
N LEU A 32 4.74 6.18 -4.63
CA LEU A 32 4.00 6.84 -3.56
C LEU A 32 4.90 7.78 -2.74
N MET A 33 6.08 7.31 -2.33
CA MET A 33 7.05 8.11 -1.58
C MET A 33 7.51 9.35 -2.36
N THR A 34 7.53 9.28 -3.69
CA THR A 34 7.85 10.43 -4.58
C THR A 34 6.63 11.28 -4.94
N GLY A 35 5.46 11.04 -4.33
CA GLY A 35 4.22 11.79 -4.55
C GLY A 35 3.48 11.48 -5.85
N ASN A 36 3.83 10.39 -6.56
CA ASN A 36 3.12 9.92 -7.75
C ASN A 36 1.94 9.02 -7.37
N ASN A 37 0.93 9.64 -6.76
CA ASN A 37 -0.26 8.95 -6.24
C ASN A 37 -1.14 8.36 -7.36
N THR A 38 -1.22 9.05 -8.51
CA THR A 38 -2.00 8.60 -9.68
C THR A 38 -1.43 7.34 -10.29
N GLY A 39 -0.11 7.26 -10.47
CA GLY A 39 0.58 6.08 -11.00
C GLY A 39 0.47 4.87 -10.07
N ALA A 40 0.47 5.11 -8.75
CA ALA A 40 0.33 4.07 -7.74
C ALA A 40 -1.12 3.62 -7.50
N LYS A 41 -2.11 4.31 -8.09
CA LYS A 41 -3.54 4.07 -7.86
C LYS A 41 -3.87 4.02 -6.37
N PHE A 42 -3.43 5.05 -5.64
CA PHE A 42 -3.70 5.19 -4.21
C PHE A 42 -5.08 5.76 -3.98
N HIS A 43 -5.92 5.01 -3.26
CA HIS A 43 -7.31 5.39 -3.04
C HIS A 43 -7.75 5.07 -1.62
N LYS A 44 -8.68 5.87 -1.09
CA LYS A 44 -9.35 5.59 0.17
C LYS A 44 -10.42 4.50 -0.05
N LYS A 45 -10.38 3.43 0.73
CA LYS A 45 -11.38 2.35 0.71
C LYS A 45 -12.69 2.90 1.28
N GLN A 46 -13.82 2.46 0.73
CA GLN A 46 -15.13 2.71 1.33
C GLN A 46 -15.40 1.67 2.44
N PRO A 47 -16.11 2.04 3.52
CA PRO A 47 -16.63 3.37 3.82
C PRO A 47 -15.55 4.35 4.34
N LYS A 48 -15.65 5.62 3.93
CA LYS A 48 -14.59 6.63 4.11
C LYS A 48 -14.28 6.97 5.58
N HIS A 49 -15.15 6.64 6.53
CA HIS A 49 -14.95 6.93 7.95
C HIS A 49 -13.97 5.98 8.64
N LEU A 50 -13.55 4.89 7.97
CA LEU A 50 -12.60 3.93 8.54
C LEU A 50 -11.13 4.30 8.31
N ASP A 51 -10.88 5.37 7.57
CA ASP A 51 -9.54 5.87 7.21
C ASP A 51 -8.59 4.79 6.66
N VAL A 52 -9.17 3.81 5.96
CA VAL A 52 -8.44 2.77 5.24
C VAL A 52 -8.11 3.25 3.84
N TYR A 53 -6.87 3.02 3.41
CA TYR A 53 -6.41 3.30 2.06
C TYR A 53 -5.80 2.06 1.45
N TYR A 54 -5.73 2.03 0.13
CA TYR A 54 -5.07 0.98 -0.61
C TYR A 54 -4.29 1.52 -1.80
N PHE A 55 -3.26 0.80 -2.23
CA PHE A 55 -2.64 0.97 -3.53
C PHE A 55 -2.56 -0.35 -4.30
N ARG A 56 -2.51 -0.24 -5.62
CA ARG A 56 -2.47 -1.41 -6.50
C ARG A 56 -1.03 -1.92 -6.62
N ILE A 57 -0.81 -3.19 -6.31
CA ILE A 57 0.48 -3.87 -6.57
C ILE A 57 0.50 -4.32 -8.03
N ASN A 58 -0.53 -5.04 -8.46
CA ASN A 58 -0.71 -5.48 -9.84
C ASN A 58 -2.19 -5.65 -10.18
N LYS A 59 -2.52 -6.38 -11.27
CA LYS A 59 -3.92 -6.50 -11.67
C LYS A 59 -4.82 -7.13 -10.60
N LYS A 60 -4.29 -8.11 -9.87
CA LYS A 60 -4.95 -8.91 -8.84
C LYS A 60 -4.77 -8.30 -7.45
N TYR A 61 -3.54 -8.05 -7.03
CA TYR A 61 -3.21 -7.73 -5.64
C TYR A 61 -3.22 -6.23 -5.32
N ARG A 62 -3.68 -5.89 -4.11
CA ARG A 62 -3.66 -4.56 -3.50
C ARG A 62 -3.03 -4.62 -2.11
N ALA A 63 -2.28 -3.59 -1.75
CA ALA A 63 -1.82 -3.39 -0.39
C ALA A 63 -2.79 -2.47 0.34
N ILE A 64 -3.29 -2.89 1.50
CA ILE A 64 -4.26 -2.16 2.32
C ILE A 64 -3.57 -1.70 3.61
N GLY A 65 -3.87 -0.47 4.02
CA GLY A 65 -3.26 0.14 5.19
C GLY A 65 -4.00 1.36 5.71
N LYS A 66 -3.43 1.99 6.74
CA LYS A 66 -3.93 3.22 7.35
C LYS A 66 -2.76 4.18 7.59
N PHE A 67 -3.06 5.47 7.64
CA PHE A 67 -2.11 6.44 8.17
C PHE A 67 -2.10 6.39 9.70
N ASP A 68 -0.92 6.44 10.30
CA ASP A 68 -0.78 6.67 11.74
C ASP A 68 -0.81 8.17 12.07
N ASN A 69 -0.70 8.49 13.36
CA ASN A 69 -0.75 9.87 13.85
C ASN A 69 0.43 10.74 13.36
N ASP A 70 1.54 10.10 12.96
CA ASP A 70 2.74 10.77 12.45
C ASP A 70 2.65 11.02 10.93
N GLY A 71 1.59 10.53 10.28
CA GLY A 71 1.38 10.66 8.85
C GLY A 71 2.08 9.57 8.03
N ASP A 72 2.57 8.50 8.67
CA ASP A 72 3.17 7.36 8.00
C ASP A 72 2.10 6.35 7.59
N PHE A 73 2.25 5.77 6.41
CA PHE A 73 1.32 4.76 5.91
C PHE A 73 1.73 3.35 6.31
N ARG A 74 0.93 2.71 7.16
CA ARG A 74 1.14 1.34 7.64
C ARG A 74 0.32 0.36 6.82
N VAL A 75 0.98 -0.48 6.02
CA VAL A 75 0.35 -1.59 5.28
C VAL A 75 0.16 -2.75 6.25
N GLY A 76 -1.09 -3.16 6.48
CA GLY A 76 -1.42 -4.29 7.35
C GLY A 76 -1.83 -5.54 6.60
N GLU A 77 -2.27 -5.43 5.34
CA GLU A 77 -2.89 -6.54 4.62
C GLU A 77 -2.59 -6.47 3.13
N ILE A 78 -2.45 -7.66 2.50
CA ILE A 78 -2.44 -7.81 1.05
C ILE A 78 -3.74 -8.51 0.62
N ASP A 79 -4.57 -7.80 -0.12
CA ASP A 79 -5.85 -8.28 -0.62
C ASP A 79 -5.69 -8.74 -2.08
N ASP A 80 -6.16 -9.93 -2.39
CA ASP A 80 -6.03 -10.56 -3.70
C ASP A 80 -7.30 -10.54 -4.55
N HIS A 81 -8.25 -9.60 -4.32
CA HIS A 81 -9.44 -9.32 -5.16
C HIS A 81 -9.85 -10.51 -6.06
N GLN A 82 -10.39 -11.57 -5.44
CA GLN A 82 -11.03 -12.66 -6.19
C GLN A 82 -12.46 -12.27 -6.57
#